data_AF-A0AAU0KRI4-F1
#
_entry.id   AF-A0AAU0KRI4-F1
#
_cell.length_a   1.000
_cell.length_b   1.000
_cell.length_c   1.000
_cell.angle_alpha   90.00
_cell.angle_beta   90.00
_cell.angle_gamma   90.00
#
_symmetry.space_group_name_H-M   'P 1'
#
loop_
_entity.id
_entity.type
_entity.pdbx_description
1 polymer ?
#
loop_
_entity_poly.entity_id
_entity_poly.type
_entity_poly.pdbx_seq_one_letter_code
_entity_poly.pdbx_strand_id
1 'polypeptide(L)'
;MCNLKAFNEFSQRLNAVIAIAKVIEGDAPAVRTHNRIMRIQAISGHIISDVLPNIADVAARNAVYMWLDAINAITQIEEHEAQGVNHG
;
A
#
# COMPACT_ATOMS: atom_id res chain seq x y z
N MET A 1 11.85 21.83 9.28
CA MET A 1 12.89 20.98 8.66
C MET A 1 12.49 19.54 8.84
N CYS A 2 12.36 18.76 7.75
CA CYS A 2 12.05 17.34 7.85
C CYS A 2 13.27 16.62 8.44
N ASN A 3 13.08 15.82 9.50
CA ASN A 3 14.17 15.10 10.14
C ASN A 3 14.64 13.96 9.22
N LEU A 4 15.76 14.19 8.53
CA LEU A 4 16.33 13.25 7.54
C LEU A 4 16.57 11.85 8.12
N LYS A 5 16.93 11.75 9.41
CA LYS A 5 17.10 10.47 10.10
C LYS A 5 15.77 9.74 10.25
N ALA A 6 14.74 10.44 10.72
CA ALA A 6 13.40 9.87 10.84
C ALA A 6 12.80 9.47 9.47
N PHE A 7 13.06 10.26 8.42
CA PHE A 7 12.66 9.92 7.05
C PHE A 7 13.37 8.65 6.56
N ASN A 8 14.68 8.53 6.75
CA ASN A 8 15.43 7.34 6.36
C ASN A 8 14.99 6.08 7.13
N GLU A 9 14.75 6.18 8.44
CA GLU A 9 14.23 5.09 9.26
C GLU A 9 12.83 4.66 8.79
N PHE A 10 11.97 5.63 8.45
CA PHE A 10 10.66 5.36 7.88
C PHE A 10 10.75 4.70 6.50
N SER A 11 11.63 5.18 5.61
CA SER A 11 11.88 4.56 4.30
C SER A 11 12.41 3.14 4.42
N GLN A 12 13.28 2.85 5.40
CA GLN A 12 13.78 1.49 5.66
C GLN A 12 12.66 0.55 6.13
N ARG A 13 11.80 1.01 7.05
CA ARG A 13 10.63 0.23 7.52
C ARG A 13 9.62 -0.01 6.40
N LEU A 14 9.34 1.01 5.59
CA LEU A 14 8.49 0.86 4.39
C LEU A 14 9.07 -0.15 3.40
N ASN A 15 10.36 -0.06 3.10
CA ASN A 15 11.02 -1.00 2.20
C ASN A 15 10.99 -2.43 2.75
N ALA A 16 11.07 -2.62 4.07
CA ALA A 16 10.91 -3.93 4.69
C ALA A 16 9.49 -4.49 4.52
N VAL A 17 8.44 -3.68 4.74
CA VAL A 17 7.03 -4.07 4.51
C VAL A 17 6.80 -4.44 3.04
N ILE A 18 7.33 -3.63 2.12
CA ILE A 18 7.26 -3.86 0.67
C ILE A 18 8.01 -5.14 0.27
N ALA A 19 9.14 -5.41 0.91
CA ALA A 19 9.97 -6.59 0.65
C ALA A 19 9.34 -7.89 1.19
N ILE A 20 8.57 -7.84 2.28
CA ILE A 20 7.84 -9.00 2.80
C ILE A 20 6.71 -9.41 1.83
N ALA A 21 6.02 -8.43 1.23
CA ALA A 21 5.00 -8.67 0.20
C ALA A 21 5.60 -9.00 -1.20
N LYS A 22 6.89 -9.37 -1.28
CA LYS A 22 7.62 -9.57 -2.55
C LYS A 22 7.68 -11.00 -3.05
N VAL A 23 7.05 -11.99 -2.40
CA VAL A 23 7.31 -13.42 -2.73
C VAL A 23 6.10 -14.11 -3.32
N ILE A 24 5.87 -13.91 -4.62
CA ILE A 24 5.31 -14.94 -5.52
C ILE A 24 6.11 -14.86 -6.82
N GLU A 25 6.91 -15.91 -7.08
CA GLU A 25 7.72 -16.04 -8.29
C GLU A 25 6.81 -16.27 -9.51
N GLY A 26 6.86 -15.33 -10.46
CA GLY A 26 6.19 -15.44 -11.75
C GLY A 26 6.31 -14.13 -12.52
N ASP A 27 6.83 -14.20 -13.75
CA ASP A 27 7.06 -13.03 -14.61
C ASP A 27 5.90 -12.76 -15.58
N ALA A 28 4.75 -13.42 -15.37
CA ALA A 28 3.53 -13.11 -16.10
C ALA A 28 3.01 -11.72 -15.67
N PRO A 29 2.52 -10.88 -16.61
CA PRO A 29 1.97 -9.56 -16.30
C PRO A 29 0.92 -9.59 -15.18
N ALA A 30 0.02 -10.59 -15.18
CA ALA A 30 -1.00 -10.76 -14.15
C ALA A 30 -0.40 -11.01 -12.76
N VAL A 31 0.66 -11.82 -12.66
CA VAL A 31 1.35 -12.11 -11.38
C VAL A 31 2.05 -10.84 -10.86
N ARG A 32 2.65 -10.04 -11.75
CA ARG A 32 3.24 -8.75 -11.36
C ARG A 32 2.20 -7.76 -10.86
N THR A 33 1.04 -7.67 -11.51
CA THR A 33 -0.07 -6.81 -11.08
C THR A 33 -0.61 -7.26 -9.73
N HIS A 34 -0.88 -8.55 -9.54
CA HIS A 34 -1.32 -9.11 -8.26
C HIS A 34 -0.30 -8.83 -7.14
N ASN A 35 0.99 -9.05 -7.40
CA ASN A 35 2.05 -8.74 -6.42
C ASN A 35 2.13 -7.25 -6.07
N ARG A 36 1.81 -6.34 -7.00
CA ARG A 36 1.75 -4.90 -6.73
C ARG A 36 0.54 -4.56 -5.85
N ILE A 37 -0.62 -5.14 -6.15
CA ILE A 37 -1.85 -4.99 -5.36
C ILE A 37 -1.62 -5.45 -3.91
N MET A 38 -1.05 -6.63 -3.72
CA MET A 38 -0.74 -7.17 -2.38
C MET A 38 0.19 -6.24 -1.58
N ARG A 39 1.17 -5.60 -2.23
CA ARG A 39 2.05 -4.62 -1.58
C ARG A 39 1.30 -3.36 -1.20
N ILE A 40 0.41 -2.85 -2.06
CA ILE A 40 -0.42 -1.68 -1.76
C ILE A 40 -1.31 -1.99 -0.55
N GLN A 41 -1.96 -3.15 -0.52
CA GLN A 41 -2.77 -3.57 0.62
C GLN A 41 -1.97 -3.66 1.93
N ALA A 42 -0.76 -4.23 1.89
CA ALA A 42 0.12 -4.30 3.06
C ALA A 42 0.57 -2.91 3.56
N ILE A 43 0.91 -2.01 2.64
CA ILE A 43 1.27 -0.61 2.98
C ILE A 43 0.08 0.11 3.60
N SER A 44 -1.10 0.00 2.99
CA SER A 44 -2.34 0.61 3.51
C SER A 44 -2.66 0.09 4.91
N GLY A 45 -2.52 -1.22 5.14
CA GLY A 45 -2.68 -1.81 6.47
C GLY A 45 -1.73 -1.20 7.52
N HIS A 46 -0.45 -1.05 7.18
CA HIS A 46 0.53 -0.40 8.06
C HIS A 46 0.19 1.07 8.34
N ILE A 47 -0.29 1.82 7.34
CA ILE A 47 -0.69 3.21 7.55
C ILE A 47 -1.88 3.27 8.52
N ILE A 48 -2.84 2.35 8.41
CA ILE A 48 -4.00 2.29 9.31
C ILE A 48 -3.60 1.92 10.74
N SER A 49 -2.74 0.92 10.92
CA SER A 49 -2.39 0.43 12.26
C SER A 49 -1.36 1.30 12.98
N ASP A 50 -0.36 1.81 12.25
CA ASP A 50 0.85 2.36 12.86
C ASP A 50 1.05 3.85 12.57
N VAL A 51 0.45 4.41 11.51
CA VAL A 51 0.65 5.81 11.13
C VAL A 51 -0.53 6.67 11.56
N LEU A 52 -1.76 6.32 11.17
CA LEU A 52 -2.97 7.09 11.45
C LEU A 52 -3.15 7.42 12.95
N PRO A 53 -2.95 6.48 13.89
CA PRO A 53 -3.09 6.79 15.32
C PRO A 53 -2.09 7.82 15.84
N ASN A 54 -0.94 7.97 15.17
CA ASN A 54 0.13 8.89 15.55
C ASN A 54 -0.04 10.29 14.94
N ILE A 55 -1.06 10.52 14.11
CA ILE A 55 -1.40 11.85 13.58
C ILE A 55 -2.29 12.56 14.61
N ALA A 56 -1.70 13.55 15.30
CA ALA A 56 -2.37 14.34 16.32
C ALA A 56 -3.45 15.27 15.75
N ASP A 57 -3.19 15.87 14.58
CA ASP A 57 -4.17 16.71 13.90
C ASP A 57 -5.28 15.84 13.28
N VAL A 58 -6.50 16.03 13.78
CA VAL A 58 -7.70 15.31 13.34
C VAL A 58 -8.01 15.58 11.87
N ALA A 59 -7.79 16.81 11.39
CA ALA A 59 -8.06 17.15 9.99
C ALA A 59 -7.08 16.43 9.05
N ALA A 60 -5.78 16.48 9.36
CA ALA A 60 -4.77 15.73 8.62
C ALA A 60 -5.01 14.21 8.68
N ARG A 61 -5.38 13.67 9.86
CA ARG A 61 -5.67 12.24 10.02
C ARG A 61 -6.85 11.80 9.16
N ASN A 62 -7.94 12.58 9.16
CA ASN A 62 -9.11 12.30 8.34
C ASN A 62 -8.80 12.38 6.84
N ALA A 63 -8.00 13.37 6.43
CA ALA A 63 -7.55 13.49 5.05
C ALA A 63 -6.76 12.24 4.61
N VAL A 64 -5.80 11.78 5.43
CA VAL A 64 -5.03 10.55 5.14
C VAL A 64 -5.95 9.33 5.05
N TYR A 65 -6.93 9.21 5.95
CA TYR A 65 -7.92 8.12 5.89
C TYR A 65 -8.72 8.14 4.58
N MET A 66 -9.19 9.31 4.13
CA MET A 66 -9.90 9.44 2.84
C MET A 66 -9.02 9.07 1.64
N TRP A 67 -7.74 9.43 1.65
CA TRP A 67 -6.80 9.02 0.62
C TRP A 67 -6.59 7.50 0.59
N LEU A 68 -6.50 6.84 1.75
CA LEU A 68 -6.39 5.39 1.84
C LEU A 68 -7.63 4.68 1.33
N ASP A 69 -8.82 5.22 1.63
CA ASP A 69 -10.09 4.68 1.14
C ASP A 69 -10.15 4.74 -0.40
N ALA A 70 -9.75 5.86 -0.99
CA ALA A 70 -9.65 6.02 -2.44
C ALA A 70 -8.63 5.06 -3.08
N ILE A 71 -7.45 4.89 -2.46
CA ILE A 71 -6.44 3.91 -2.92
C ILE A 71 -7.00 2.49 -2.87
N ASN A 72 -7.71 2.15 -1.79
CA ASN A 72 -8.32 0.84 -1.64
C ASN A 72 -9.39 0.59 -2.70
N ALA A 73 -10.26 1.57 -2.98
CA ALA A 73 -11.27 1.48 -4.02
C ALA A 73 -10.66 1.24 -5.41
N ILE A 74 -9.61 1.99 -5.77
CA ILE A 74 -8.88 1.80 -7.05
C ILE A 74 -8.24 0.40 -7.08
N THR A 75 -7.62 -0.02 -5.97
CA THR A 75 -6.97 -1.33 -5.88
C THR A 75 -7.96 -2.49 -6.09
N GLN A 76 -9.18 -2.38 -5.57
CA GLN A 76 -10.24 -3.37 -5.77
C GLN A 76 -10.73 -3.44 -7.22
N ILE A 77 -10.82 -2.29 -7.92
CA ILE A 77 -11.17 -2.23 -9.33
C ILE A 77 -10.09 -2.94 -10.17
N GLU A 78 -8.82 -2.58 -9.95
CA GLU A 78 -7.67 -3.17 -10.65
C GLU A 78 -7.56 -4.69 -10.39
N GLU A 79 -7.86 -5.14 -9.16
CA GLU A 79 -7.89 -6.56 -8.80
C GLU A 79 -9.00 -7.31 -9.56
N HIS A 80 -10.20 -6.73 -9.61
CA HIS A 80 -11.33 -7.30 -10.34
C HIS A 80 -11.06 -7.37 -11.85
N GLU A 81 -10.51 -6.30 -12.44
CA GLU A 81 -10.14 -6.28 -13.86
C GLU A 81 -9.04 -7.31 -14.18
N ALA A 82 -8.02 -7.44 -13.33
CA ALA A 82 -6.97 -8.43 -13.50
C ALA A 82 -7.50 -9.89 -13.44
N GLN A 83 -8.56 -10.14 -12.65
CA GLN A 83 -9.24 -11.44 -12.59
C GLN A 83 -10.16 -11.69 -13.80
N GLY A 84 -10.77 -10.63 -14.35
CA GLY A 84 -11.67 -10.71 -15.52
C GLY A 84 -10.99 -11.05 -16.84
N VAL A 85 -9.67 -10.84 -16.97
CA VAL A 85 -8.90 -11.17 -18.19
C VAL A 85 -8.70 -12.70 -18.38
N ASN A 86 -9.04 -13.53 -17.39
CA ASN A 86 -8.90 -15.00 -17.50
C ASN A 86 -10.14 -15.74 -18.04
N HIS A 87 -11.17 -15.05 -18.52
CA HIS A 87 -12.42 -15.67 -19.04
C HIS A 87 -12.84 -15.20 -20.44
N GLY A 88 -11.89 -14.76 -21.28
CA GLY A 88 -12.10 -14.44 -22.70
C GLY A 88 -11.37 -15.40 -23.62
#